data_AF-A0ABD2D6A0-F1
#
_entry.id   AF-A0ABD2D6A0-F1
#
_cell.length_a   1.000
_cell.length_b   1.000
_cell.length_c   1.000
_cell.angle_alpha   90.00
_cell.angle_beta   90.00
_cell.angle_gamma   90.00
#
_symmetry.space_group_name_H-M   'P 1'
#
loop_
_entity.id
_entity.type
_entity.pdbx_description
1 polymer ?
#
loop_
_entity_poly.entity_id
_entity_poly.type
_entity_poly.pdbx_seq_one_letter_code
_entity_poly.pdbx_strand_id
1 'polypeptide(L)'
;MAPLKTLLLAALLLGASLQHIHAARATNVGQECCLEYFKGAIPVRKLVRWYRTSVECSRDAIVFVTIQGRSICSDPGDKRVKKAVKHLQNLMKSR
;
A
#
# COMPACT_ATOMS: atom_id res chain seq x y z
N MET A 1 -9.72 -52.77 -18.98
CA MET A 1 -8.65 -52.79 -17.94
C MET A 1 -7.63 -51.74 -18.33
N ALA A 2 -7.69 -50.53 -17.76
CA ALA A 2 -6.67 -49.53 -18.05
C ALA A 2 -5.33 -50.01 -17.45
N PRO A 3 -4.24 -50.10 -18.23
CA PRO A 3 -2.98 -50.61 -17.70
C PRO A 3 -2.49 -49.70 -16.57
N LEU A 4 -2.00 -50.27 -15.48
CA LEU A 4 -1.51 -49.56 -14.29
C LEU A 4 -0.57 -48.38 -14.63
N LYS A 5 0.20 -48.52 -15.71
CA LYS A 5 1.07 -47.48 -16.28
C LYS A 5 0.31 -46.21 -16.72
N THR A 6 -0.86 -46.37 -17.33
CA THR A 6 -1.71 -45.22 -17.73
C THR A 6 -2.33 -44.50 -16.54
N LEU A 7 -2.70 -45.22 -15.48
CA LEU A 7 -3.18 -44.63 -14.23
C LEU A 7 -2.08 -43.82 -13.53
N LEU A 8 -0.85 -44.35 -13.49
CA LEU A 8 0.31 -43.67 -12.90
C LEU A 8 0.66 -42.38 -13.66
N LEU A 9 0.65 -42.42 -14.99
CA LEU A 9 0.92 -41.24 -15.83
C LEU A 9 -0.15 -40.16 -15.66
N ALA A 10 -1.43 -40.56 -15.60
CA ALA A 10 -2.52 -39.62 -15.37
C ALA A 10 -2.42 -38.96 -13.98
N ALA A 11 -2.09 -39.72 -12.94
CA ALA A 11 -1.88 -39.21 -11.60
C ALA A 11 -0.71 -38.21 -11.53
N LEU A 12 0.40 -38.51 -12.21
CA LEU A 12 1.57 -37.64 -12.25
C LEU A 12 1.28 -36.30 -12.98
N LEU A 13 0.56 -36.36 -14.10
CA LEU A 13 0.16 -35.17 -14.87
C LEU A 13 -0.81 -34.29 -14.07
N LEU A 14 -1.79 -34.89 -13.38
CA LEU A 14 -2.71 -34.17 -12.51
C LEU A 14 -1.97 -33.51 -11.34
N GLY A 15 -1.04 -34.23 -10.68
CA GLY A 15 -0.23 -33.69 -9.59
C GLY A 15 0.64 -32.50 -9.98
N ALA A 16 1.26 -32.54 -11.17
CA ALA A 16 2.06 -31.44 -11.70
C ALA A 16 1.22 -30.19 -12.02
N SER A 17 -0.02 -30.38 -12.49
CA SER A 17 -0.92 -29.26 -12.83
C SER A 17 -1.40 -28.46 -11.61
N LEU A 18 -1.48 -29.09 -10.43
CA LEU A 18 -1.89 -28.42 -9.19
C LEU A 18 -0.84 -27.42 -8.66
N GLN A 19 0.41 -27.50 -9.12
CA GLN A 19 1.48 -26.61 -8.64
C GLN A 19 1.41 -25.20 -9.23
N HIS A 20 0.55 -24.96 -10.23
CA HIS A 20 0.38 -23.66 -10.87
C HIS A 20 -0.79 -22.83 -10.32
N ILE A 21 -1.32 -23.15 -9.13
CA ILE A 21 -2.22 -22.24 -8.43
C ILE A 21 -1.38 -21.12 -7.80
N HIS A 22 -1.06 -20.11 -8.61
CA HIS A 22 -0.66 -18.82 -8.07
C HIS A 22 -1.89 -18.24 -7.36
N ALA A 23 -1.98 -18.46 -6.05
CA ALA A 23 -2.88 -17.69 -5.23
C ALA A 23 -2.49 -16.21 -5.41
N ALA A 24 -3.34 -15.42 -6.07
CA ALA A 24 -3.28 -13.97 -5.96
C ALA A 24 -3.51 -13.65 -4.49
N ARG A 25 -2.42 -13.56 -3.72
CA ARG A 25 -2.48 -13.12 -2.33
C ARG A 25 -3.07 -11.71 -2.40
N ALA A 26 -4.30 -11.55 -1.93
CA ALA A 26 -4.84 -10.24 -1.62
C ALA A 26 -4.08 -9.70 -0.39
N THR A 27 -2.82 -9.31 -0.57
CA THR A 27 -1.98 -8.77 0.51
C THR A 27 -2.47 -7.40 0.96
N ASN A 28 -3.27 -6.74 0.12
CA ASN A 28 -3.74 -5.37 0.34
C ASN A 28 -5.05 -5.27 1.15
N VAL A 29 -5.57 -6.36 1.73
CA VAL A 29 -6.80 -6.28 2.55
C VAL A 29 -6.53 -5.43 3.79
N GLY A 30 -7.04 -4.20 3.79
CA GLY A 30 -6.91 -3.24 4.89
C GLY A 30 -5.79 -2.21 4.74
N GLN A 31 -5.02 -2.21 3.64
CA GLN A 31 -3.95 -1.23 3.44
C GLN A 31 -4.47 0.02 2.73
N GLU A 32 -4.33 1.18 3.37
CA GLU A 32 -4.73 2.48 2.80
C GLU A 32 -3.71 2.94 1.75
N CYS A 33 -4.11 2.92 0.48
CA CYS A 33 -3.32 3.46 -0.64
C CYS A 33 -3.96 4.73 -1.21
N CYS A 34 -3.12 5.64 -1.70
CA CYS A 34 -3.56 6.86 -2.37
C CYS A 34 -3.71 6.62 -3.88
N LEU A 35 -4.93 6.77 -4.41
CA LEU A 35 -5.18 6.71 -5.85
C LEU A 35 -4.74 8.00 -6.56
N GLU A 36 -5.00 9.14 -5.93
CA GLU A 36 -4.64 10.47 -6.44
C GLU A 36 -4.06 11.36 -5.33
N TYR A 37 -3.31 12.39 -5.74
CA TYR A 37 -2.85 13.42 -4.83
C TYR A 37 -3.89 14.54 -4.71
N PHE A 38 -4.02 15.08 -3.51
CA PHE A 38 -4.82 16.25 -3.24
C PHE A 38 -4.27 17.46 -4.00
N LYS A 39 -5.10 18.07 -4.83
CA LYS A 39 -4.72 19.22 -5.68
C LYS A 39 -4.83 20.58 -4.96
N GLY A 40 -5.46 20.62 -3.78
CA GLY A 40 -5.67 21.84 -3.01
C GLY A 40 -4.47 22.26 -2.15
N ALA A 41 -4.59 23.40 -1.48
CA ALA A 41 -3.58 23.87 -0.54
C ALA A 41 -3.62 23.04 0.76
N ILE A 42 -2.46 22.52 1.17
CA ILE A 42 -2.32 21.75 2.41
C ILE A 42 -2.48 22.68 3.62
N PRO A 43 -3.48 22.46 4.50
CA PRO A 43 -3.72 23.33 5.64
C PRO A 43 -2.76 23.01 6.80
N VAL A 44 -1.49 23.40 6.69
CA VAL A 44 -0.39 23.03 7.61
C VAL A 44 -0.75 23.23 9.09
N ARG A 45 -1.44 24.33 9.43
CA ARG A 45 -1.85 24.64 10.82
C ARG A 45 -2.86 23.65 11.41
N LYS A 46 -3.57 22.89 10.58
CA LYS A 46 -4.58 21.91 11.00
C LYS A 46 -4.05 20.48 11.00
N LEU A 47 -2.76 20.26 10.69
CA LEU A 47 -2.17 18.93 10.65
C LEU A 47 -1.74 18.48 12.04
N VAL A 48 -1.97 17.21 12.36
CA VAL A 48 -1.57 16.62 13.65
C VAL A 48 -0.57 15.48 13.52
N ARG A 49 -0.59 14.76 12.39
CA ARG A 49 0.35 13.68 12.10
C ARG A 49 0.52 13.51 10.60
N TRP A 50 1.55 12.75 10.23
CA TRP A 50 1.76 12.29 8.87
C TRP A 50 2.30 10.86 8.89
N TYR A 51 2.13 10.14 7.79
CA TYR A 51 2.75 8.84 7.54
C TYR A 51 2.97 8.66 6.05
N ARG A 52 3.79 7.67 5.69
CA ARG A 52 3.98 7.25 4.31
C ARG A 52 3.11 6.03 4.03
N THR A 53 2.54 5.95 2.84
CA THR A 53 1.83 4.74 2.41
C THR A 53 2.80 3.56 2.30
N SER A 54 2.24 2.35 2.27
CA SER A 54 3.03 1.12 2.06
C SER A 54 3.78 1.14 0.75
N VAL A 55 4.91 0.44 0.71
CA VAL A 55 5.69 0.19 -0.50
C VAL A 55 4.95 -0.72 -1.49
N GLU A 56 3.94 -1.46 -1.04
CA GLU A 56 3.07 -2.29 -1.89
C GLU A 56 2.05 -1.45 -2.68
N CYS A 57 1.81 -0.19 -2.27
CA CYS A 57 0.94 0.70 -3.03
C CYS A 57 1.58 1.07 -4.36
N SER A 58 0.77 1.07 -5.43
CA SER A 58 1.21 1.48 -6.77
C SER A 58 1.70 2.92 -6.84
N ARG A 59 1.27 3.76 -5.91
CA ARG A 59 1.66 5.17 -5.80
C ARG A 59 2.23 5.43 -4.42
N ASP A 60 3.45 5.94 -4.43
CA ASP A 60 4.13 6.44 -3.24
C ASP A 60 3.51 7.77 -2.79
N ALA A 61 3.14 7.88 -1.52
CA ALA A 61 2.44 9.03 -0.99
C ALA A 61 2.79 9.33 0.46
N ILE A 62 2.78 10.62 0.79
CA ILE A 62 2.70 11.09 2.18
C ILE A 62 1.24 11.40 2.47
N VAL A 63 0.70 10.80 3.53
CA VAL A 63 -0.64 11.11 4.03
C VAL A 63 -0.52 12.01 5.23
N PHE A 64 -1.09 13.22 5.13
CA PHE A 64 -1.29 14.08 6.28
C PHE A 64 -2.64 13.83 6.91
N VAL A 65 -2.71 13.89 8.23
CA VAL A 65 -3.98 13.79 8.96
C VAL A 65 -4.23 15.07 9.72
N THR A 66 -5.45 15.58 9.53
CA THR A 66 -5.90 16.82 10.15
C THR A 66 -6.45 16.58 11.55
N ILE A 67 -6.62 17.65 12.33
CA ILE A 67 -7.30 17.62 13.64
C ILE A 67 -8.71 17.00 13.52
N GLN A 68 -9.38 17.15 12.38
CA GLN A 68 -10.70 16.58 12.10
C GLN A 68 -10.66 15.11 11.65
N GLY A 69 -9.48 14.46 11.70
CA GLY A 69 -9.31 13.07 11.27
C GLY A 69 -9.29 12.85 9.75
N ARG A 70 -9.34 13.92 8.94
CA ARG A 70 -9.29 13.80 7.47
C ARG A 70 -7.88 13.47 6.98
N SER A 71 -7.75 12.45 6.13
CA SER A 71 -6.53 12.08 5.40
C SER A 71 -6.36 12.92 4.13
N ILE A 72 -5.13 13.37 3.87
CA ILE A 72 -4.76 14.14 2.68
C ILE A 72 -3.57 13.46 2.00
N CYS A 73 -3.84 12.76 0.90
CA CYS A 73 -2.83 12.16 0.03
C CYS A 73 -1.99 13.24 -0.66
N SER A 74 -0.66 13.17 -0.53
CA SER A 74 0.25 14.21 -1.02
C SER A 74 1.47 13.61 -1.71
N ASP A 75 1.97 14.31 -2.72
CA ASP A 75 3.17 13.92 -3.49
C ASP A 75 4.44 14.05 -2.63
N PRO A 76 5.19 12.95 -2.39
CA PRO A 76 6.47 13.01 -1.66
C PRO A 76 7.53 13.89 -2.35
N GLY A 77 7.41 14.12 -3.66
CA GLY A 77 8.29 14.97 -4.46
C GLY A 77 8.10 16.47 -4.21
N ASP A 78 6.91 16.91 -3.77
CA ASP A 78 6.58 18.32 -3.59
C ASP A 78 7.37 18.93 -2.42
N LYS A 79 8.05 20.06 -2.70
CA LYS A 79 8.81 20.84 -1.70
C LYS A 79 7.94 21.29 -0.52
N ARG A 80 6.66 21.60 -0.74
CA ARG A 80 5.71 22.01 0.31
C ARG A 80 5.38 20.86 1.24
N VAL A 81 5.20 19.66 0.69
CA VAL A 81 4.97 18.41 1.44
C VAL A 81 6.18 18.13 2.33
N LYS A 82 7.39 18.18 1.78
CA LYS A 82 8.64 18.01 2.56
C LYS A 82 8.75 19.02 3.70
N LYS A 83 8.40 20.28 3.46
CA LYS A 83 8.39 21.33 4.49
C LYS A 83 7.36 21.05 5.58
N ALA A 84 6.16 20.60 5.22
CA ALA A 84 5.11 20.26 6.18
C ALA A 84 5.50 19.04 7.04
N VAL A 85 6.11 18.01 6.43
CA VAL A 85 6.68 16.85 7.16
C VAL A 85 7.71 17.31 8.18
N LYS A 86 8.70 18.13 7.76
CA LYS A 86 9.73 18.65 8.67
C LYS A 86 9.13 19.47 9.81
N HIS A 87 8.13 20.30 9.52
CA HIS A 87 7.43 21.08 10.53
C HIS A 87 6.78 20.18 11.59
N LEU A 88 6.02 19.16 11.16
CA LEU A 88 5.39 18.20 12.06
C LEU A 88 6.42 17.38 12.86
N GLN A 89 7.50 16.93 12.23
CA GLN A 89 8.59 16.23 12.92
C GLN A 89 9.21 17.09 14.05
N ASN A 90 9.41 18.38 13.80
CA ASN A 90 9.95 19.28 14.81
C ASN A 90 8.96 19.51 15.96
N LEU A 91 7.66 19.65 15.65
CA LEU A 91 6.61 19.77 16.67
C LEU A 91 6.50 18.52 17.55
N MET A 92 6.65 17.33 16.96
CA MET A 92 6.61 16.06 17.71
C MET A 92 7.82 15.87 18.63
N LYS A 93 8.99 16.41 18.27
CA LYS A 93 10.21 16.35 19.11
C LYS A 93 10.19 17.33 20.29
N SER A 94 9.38 18.38 20.21
CA SER A 94 9.29 19.43 21.23
C SER A 94 8.25 19.14 22.31
N ARG A 95 7.42 18.11 22.13
CA ARG A 95 6.47 17.61 23.12
C ARG A 95 7.10 16.48 23.90
#